data_AF-A0A9N9F492-F1
#
_entry.id   AF-A0A9N9F492-F1
#
_cell.length_a   1.000
_cell.length_b   1.000
_cell.length_c   1.000
_cell.angle_alpha   90.00
_cell.angle_beta   90.00
_cell.angle_gamma   90.00
#
_symmetry.space_group_name_H-M   'P 1'
#
loop_
_entity.id
_entity.type
_entity.pdbx_description
1 polymer ?
#
loop_
_entity_poly.entity_id
_entity_poly.type
_entity_poly.pdbx_seq_one_letter_code
_entity_poly.pdbx_strand_id
1 'polypeptide(L)'
;MNLVTKTTKCCCCIPLRGGVIIITLLSLIGTVLNIVSDILSIVNGGNNNNKTTSIISLIFGTLFFPIFVFGLFVLCCAKTARLLRIYSILYNIFTAIEIIGIIISIILFFVFKNSYVNDCININQSNGSSSNDPVGDCNHEFRVVGIVLVIIYIIVIILLIHFALVIAAYAANRRAKEDNASSGREVSESNVSSAHEISTPGVTGKKSEI
;
A
#
# COMPACT_ATOMS: atom_id res chain seq x y z
N MET A 1 -3.79 -10.81 -23.20
CA MET A 1 -4.56 -9.58 -22.88
C MET A 1 -3.60 -8.39 -22.94
N ASN A 2 -3.55 -7.71 -24.09
CA ASN A 2 -2.61 -6.63 -24.43
C ASN A 2 -3.31 -5.25 -24.41
N LEU A 3 -3.85 -4.83 -23.27
CA LEU A 3 -4.47 -3.50 -23.14
C LEU A 3 -3.61 -2.48 -22.35
N VAL A 4 -2.48 -2.91 -21.77
CA VAL A 4 -1.72 -2.08 -20.81
C VAL A 4 -0.53 -1.33 -21.43
N THR A 5 -0.13 -1.64 -22.67
CA THR A 5 1.11 -1.12 -23.27
C THR A 5 0.98 0.20 -24.00
N LYS A 6 -0.24 0.77 -24.14
CA LYS A 6 -0.47 2.01 -24.91
C LYS A 6 -1.11 3.17 -24.14
N THR A 7 -1.07 3.14 -22.81
CA THR A 7 -1.63 4.20 -21.97
C THR A 7 -0.55 4.85 -21.12
N THR A 8 0.41 5.52 -21.77
CA THR A 8 1.42 6.36 -21.10
C THR A 8 0.86 7.72 -20.65
N LYS A 9 -0.43 7.98 -20.87
CA LYS A 9 -1.20 9.10 -20.30
C LYS A 9 -2.63 8.65 -20.00
N CYS A 10 -2.87 8.08 -18.82
CA CYS A 10 -4.23 7.94 -18.28
C CYS A 10 -4.57 9.22 -17.52
N CYS A 11 -5.64 9.90 -17.96
CA CYS A 11 -6.38 11.03 -17.34
C CYS A 11 -5.63 11.98 -16.37
N CYS A 12 -5.38 13.21 -16.85
CA CYS A 12 -5.26 14.45 -16.06
C CYS A 12 -4.23 14.47 -14.91
N CYS A 13 -2.95 14.67 -15.24
CA CYS A 13 -1.94 15.36 -14.43
C CYS A 13 -1.62 14.89 -12.99
N ILE A 14 -2.26 13.88 -12.43
CA ILE A 14 -1.94 13.40 -11.10
C ILE A 14 -0.87 12.32 -11.25
N PRO A 15 0.40 12.60 -10.90
CA PRO A 15 1.41 11.56 -10.87
C PRO A 15 0.92 10.49 -9.90
N LEU A 16 0.85 9.26 -10.40
CA LEU A 16 0.59 8.02 -9.67
C LEU A 16 1.30 7.96 -8.30
N ARG A 17 2.50 8.54 -8.24
CA ARG A 17 3.30 8.70 -7.01
C ARG A 17 2.62 9.59 -5.97
N GLY A 18 1.98 10.69 -6.38
CA GLY A 18 1.32 11.63 -5.50
C GLY A 18 0.18 11.00 -4.70
N GLY A 19 -0.66 10.17 -5.34
CA GLY A 19 -1.75 9.49 -4.64
C GLY A 19 -1.27 8.58 -3.52
N VAL A 20 -0.22 7.79 -3.76
CA VAL A 20 0.39 6.91 -2.75
C VAL A 20 1.04 7.72 -1.62
N ILE A 21 1.70 8.83 -1.94
CA ILE A 21 2.30 9.73 -0.93
C ILE A 21 1.20 10.33 -0.04
N ILE A 22 0.12 10.82 -0.63
CA ILE A 22 -1.01 11.43 0.09
C ILE A 22 -1.66 10.39 1.00
N ILE A 23 -2.01 9.21 0.49
CA ILE A 23 -2.66 8.19 1.34
C ILE A 23 -1.72 7.71 2.45
N THR A 24 -0.43 7.55 2.18
CA THR A 24 0.56 7.16 3.21
C THR A 24 0.69 8.24 4.27
N LEU A 25 0.68 9.52 3.89
CA LEU A 25 0.69 10.65 4.83
C LEU A 25 -0.58 10.68 5.68
N LEU A 26 -1.76 10.51 5.08
CA LEU A 26 -3.03 10.47 5.82
C LEU A 26 -3.05 9.29 6.80
N SER A 27 -2.63 8.10 6.35
CA SER A 27 -2.53 6.92 7.21
C SER A 27 -1.51 7.11 8.34
N LEU A 28 -0.37 7.76 8.05
CA LEU A 28 0.64 8.06 9.07
C LEU A 28 0.07 9.00 10.14
N ILE A 29 -0.57 10.09 9.73
CA ILE A 29 -1.21 11.04 10.64
C ILE A 29 -2.28 10.32 11.48
N GLY A 30 -3.14 9.52 10.84
CA GLY A 30 -4.16 8.75 11.55
C GLY A 30 -3.56 7.78 12.57
N THR A 31 -2.48 7.08 12.21
CA THR A 31 -1.79 6.14 13.11
C THR A 31 -1.16 6.88 14.29
N VAL A 32 -0.53 8.03 14.06
CA VAL A 32 0.05 8.85 15.14
C VAL A 32 -1.04 9.36 16.09
N LEU A 33 -2.16 9.86 15.57
CA LEU A 33 -3.27 10.32 16.40
C LEU A 33 -3.87 9.18 17.23
N ASN A 34 -4.01 7.98 16.65
CA ASN A 34 -4.47 6.80 17.38
C ASN A 34 -3.50 6.42 18.51
N ILE A 35 -2.19 6.39 18.24
CA ILE A 35 -1.17 6.10 19.26
C ILE A 35 -1.23 7.12 20.40
N VAL A 36 -1.35 8.41 20.08
CA VAL A 36 -1.45 9.47 21.11
C VAL A 36 -2.72 9.29 21.94
N SER A 37 -3.85 8.97 21.31
CA SER A 37 -5.11 8.70 22.00
C SER A 37 -5.01 7.48 22.91
N ASP A 38 -4.39 6.40 22.45
CA ASP A 38 -4.17 5.18 23.23
C ASP A 38 -3.27 5.44 24.45
N ILE A 39 -2.17 6.19 24.27
CA ILE A 39 -1.29 6.58 25.39
C ILE A 39 -2.07 7.43 26.41
N LEU A 40 -2.86 8.39 25.95
CA LEU A 40 -3.65 9.25 26.83
C LEU A 40 -4.70 8.45 27.62
N SER A 41 -5.34 7.47 26.99
CA SER A 41 -6.29 6.54 27.61
C SER A 41 -5.63 5.71 28.74
N ILE A 42 -4.40 5.24 28.50
CA ILE A 42 -3.63 4.49 29.49
C ILE A 42 -3.24 5.38 30.68
N VAL A 43 -2.75 6.60 30.42
CA VAL A 43 -2.28 7.53 31.45
C VAL A 43 -3.42 8.04 32.33
N ASN A 44 -4.59 8.34 31.75
CA ASN A 44 -5.74 8.83 32.49
C ASN A 44 -6.46 7.75 33.34
N GLY A 45 -5.90 6.54 33.43
CA GLY A 45 -6.44 5.51 34.30
C GLY A 45 -7.78 4.95 33.82
N GLY A 46 -7.95 4.80 32.49
CA GLY A 46 -9.15 4.19 31.90
C GLY A 46 -9.49 2.82 32.51
N ASN A 47 -10.77 2.46 32.43
CA ASN A 47 -11.32 1.20 32.95
C ASN A 47 -10.47 -0.02 32.52
N ASN A 48 -10.37 -1.06 33.38
CA ASN A 48 -9.42 -2.17 33.19
C ASN A 48 -9.61 -2.92 31.86
N ASN A 49 -10.84 -2.97 31.35
CA ASN A 49 -11.19 -3.62 30.08
C ASN A 49 -10.67 -2.81 28.86
N ASN A 50 -10.53 -1.49 29.02
CA ASN A 50 -10.09 -0.57 27.98
C ASN A 50 -8.56 -0.56 27.85
N LYS A 51 -7.85 -0.95 28.92
CA LYS A 51 -6.38 -1.06 28.91
C LYS A 51 -5.90 -2.15 27.96
N THR A 52 -6.54 -3.32 27.99
CA THR A 52 -6.15 -4.45 27.14
C THR A 52 -6.34 -4.13 25.66
N THR A 53 -7.45 -3.49 25.29
CA THR A 53 -7.72 -3.09 23.90
C THR A 53 -6.76 -2.00 23.42
N SER A 54 -6.48 -0.98 24.25
CA SER A 54 -5.49 0.05 23.91
C SER A 54 -4.07 -0.50 23.77
N ILE A 55 -3.66 -1.49 24.59
CA ILE A 55 -2.35 -2.14 24.45
C ILE A 55 -2.25 -2.90 23.12
N ILE A 56 -3.30 -3.64 22.75
CA ILE A 56 -3.33 -4.38 21.48
C ILE A 56 -3.24 -3.39 20.30
N SER A 57 -4.04 -2.33 20.33
CA SER A 57 -4.02 -1.27 19.31
C SER A 57 -2.63 -0.65 19.15
N LEU A 58 -1.95 -0.36 20.28
CA LEU A 58 -0.61 0.22 20.28
C LEU A 58 0.44 -0.72 19.66
N ILE A 59 0.34 -2.03 19.90
CA ILE A 59 1.22 -3.03 19.28
C ILE A 59 1.02 -3.06 17.76
N PHE A 60 -0.24 -3.11 17.31
CA PHE A 60 -0.54 -3.08 15.87
C PHE A 60 -0.08 -1.78 15.22
N GLY A 61 -0.35 -0.62 15.83
CA GLY A 61 0.10 0.68 15.33
C GLY A 61 1.62 0.75 15.17
N THR A 62 2.36 0.22 16.15
CA THR A 62 3.83 0.15 16.08
C THR A 62 4.33 -0.82 15.01
N LEU A 63 3.62 -1.92 14.77
CA LEU A 63 3.93 -2.89 13.71
C LEU A 63 3.72 -2.30 12.31
N PHE A 64 2.70 -1.47 12.14
CA PHE A 64 2.35 -0.85 10.85
C PHE A 64 3.20 0.37 10.53
N PHE A 65 3.69 1.10 11.53
CA PHE A 65 4.58 2.25 11.35
C PHE A 65 5.77 2.01 10.41
N PRO A 66 6.61 0.95 10.59
CA PRO A 66 7.73 0.70 9.68
C PRO A 66 7.28 0.38 8.26
N ILE A 67 6.07 -0.16 8.06
CA ILE A 67 5.52 -0.44 6.72
C ILE A 67 5.25 0.87 5.97
N PHE A 68 4.68 1.88 6.65
CA PHE A 68 4.47 3.20 6.07
C PHE A 68 5.77 3.92 5.77
N VAL A 69 6.72 3.89 6.72
CA VAL A 69 8.06 4.49 6.52
C VAL A 69 8.81 3.82 5.39
N PHE A 70 8.77 2.49 5.31
CA PHE A 70 9.40 1.73 4.23
C PHE A 70 8.71 2.01 2.89
N GLY A 71 7.39 2.12 2.85
CA GLY A 71 6.65 2.52 1.66
C GLY A 71 7.04 3.90 1.16
N LEU A 72 7.12 4.87 2.05
CA LEU A 72 7.56 6.23 1.73
C LEU A 72 9.02 6.23 1.24
N PHE A 73 9.90 5.49 1.91
CA PHE A 73 11.32 5.39 1.56
C PHE A 73 11.53 4.77 0.17
N VAL A 74 10.86 3.65 -0.14
CA VAL A 74 10.94 3.03 -1.46
C VAL A 74 10.41 3.98 -2.53
N LEU A 75 9.34 4.72 -2.26
CA LEU A 75 8.74 5.61 -3.24
C LEU A 75 9.60 6.86 -3.53
N CYS A 76 10.22 7.43 -2.48
CA CYS A 76 11.07 8.62 -2.59
C CYS A 76 12.49 8.30 -3.10
N CYS A 77 13.09 7.22 -2.61
CA CYS A 77 14.54 6.97 -2.76
C CYS A 77 14.87 5.83 -3.74
N ALA A 78 13.94 4.93 -4.11
CA ALA A 78 14.29 3.77 -4.92
C ALA A 78 14.53 4.11 -6.40
N LYS A 79 15.80 4.33 -6.73
CA LYS A 79 16.28 4.40 -8.12
C LYS A 79 16.44 3.03 -8.77
N THR A 80 16.25 1.92 -8.06
CA THR A 80 16.53 0.56 -8.58
C THR A 80 15.25 -0.26 -8.76
N ALA A 81 15.04 -0.91 -9.90
CA ALA A 81 13.82 -1.70 -10.14
C ALA A 81 13.67 -2.93 -9.24
N ARG A 82 14.79 -3.48 -8.73
CA ARG A 82 14.78 -4.64 -7.83
C ARG A 82 14.04 -4.36 -6.52
N LEU A 83 14.27 -3.20 -5.91
CA LEU A 83 13.59 -2.76 -4.67
C LEU A 83 12.09 -2.58 -4.88
N LEU A 84 11.71 -2.03 -6.04
CA LEU A 84 10.33 -1.82 -6.42
C LEU A 84 9.55 -3.12 -6.60
N ARG A 85 10.19 -4.18 -7.09
CA ARG A 85 9.56 -5.51 -7.19
C ARG A 85 9.28 -6.11 -5.81
N ILE A 86 10.26 -6.06 -4.92
CA ILE A 86 10.12 -6.57 -3.55
C ILE A 86 8.99 -5.81 -2.83
N TYR A 87 8.96 -4.49 -2.99
CA TYR A 87 7.90 -3.65 -2.47
C TYR A 87 6.52 -4.00 -3.04
N SER A 88 6.40 -4.25 -4.34
CA SER A 88 5.13 -4.68 -4.95
C SER A 88 4.58 -5.97 -4.34
N ILE A 89 5.46 -6.94 -4.05
CA ILE A 89 5.06 -8.23 -3.46
C ILE A 89 4.64 -8.02 -2.00
N LEU A 90 5.44 -7.29 -1.22
CA LEU A 90 5.12 -6.94 0.17
C LEU A 90 3.80 -6.19 0.29
N TYR A 91 3.59 -5.19 -0.57
CA TYR A 91 2.37 -4.39 -0.59
C TYR A 91 1.14 -5.22 -0.94
N ASN A 92 1.28 -6.19 -1.86
CA ASN A 92 0.17 -7.09 -2.20
C ASN A 92 -0.20 -8.02 -1.02
N ILE A 93 0.80 -8.56 -0.32
CA ILE A 93 0.57 -9.36 0.90
C ILE A 93 -0.09 -8.50 1.98
N PHE A 94 0.43 -7.30 2.21
CA PHE A 94 -0.14 -6.33 3.15
C PHE A 94 -1.60 -6.01 2.81
N THR A 95 -1.89 -5.71 1.54
CA THR A 95 -3.26 -5.45 1.06
C THR A 95 -4.19 -6.64 1.33
N ALA A 96 -3.72 -7.87 1.10
CA ALA A 96 -4.52 -9.06 1.38
C ALA A 96 -4.82 -9.22 2.88
N ILE A 97 -3.84 -9.00 3.75
CA ILE A 97 -4.02 -9.04 5.21
C ILE A 97 -4.99 -7.96 5.66
N GLU A 98 -4.85 -6.74 5.14
CA GLU A 98 -5.71 -5.60 5.48
C GLU A 98 -7.17 -5.87 5.09
N ILE A 99 -7.41 -6.41 3.89
CA ILE A 99 -8.76 -6.79 3.43
C ILE A 99 -9.38 -7.82 4.38
N ILE A 100 -8.62 -8.85 4.78
CA ILE A 100 -9.11 -9.86 5.75
C ILE A 100 -9.42 -9.19 7.09
N GLY A 101 -8.56 -8.28 7.56
CA GLY A 101 -8.77 -7.50 8.77
C GLY A 101 -10.07 -6.71 8.73
N ILE A 102 -10.31 -5.97 7.65
CA ILE A 102 -11.54 -5.20 7.46
C ILE A 102 -12.77 -6.10 7.49
N ILE A 103 -12.73 -7.27 6.84
CA ILE A 103 -13.85 -8.23 6.84
C ILE A 103 -14.13 -8.72 8.28
N ILE A 104 -13.09 -9.09 9.03
CA ILE A 104 -13.23 -9.50 10.43
C ILE A 104 -13.82 -8.37 11.28
N SER A 105 -13.33 -7.14 11.11
CA SER A 105 -13.85 -5.97 11.84
C SER A 105 -15.33 -5.72 11.55
N ILE A 106 -15.77 -5.84 10.29
CA ILE A 106 -17.19 -5.72 9.92
C ILE A 106 -18.01 -6.81 10.61
N ILE A 107 -17.55 -8.06 10.58
CA ILE A 107 -18.25 -9.17 11.24
C ILE A 107 -18.37 -8.90 12.75
N LEU A 108 -17.27 -8.53 13.42
CA LEU A 108 -17.29 -8.21 14.84
C LEU A 108 -18.23 -7.05 15.15
N PHE A 109 -18.25 -6.01 14.32
CA PHE A 109 -19.15 -4.87 14.48
C PHE A 109 -20.62 -5.32 14.50
N PHE A 110 -21.03 -6.22 13.59
CA PHE A 110 -22.39 -6.77 13.59
C PHE A 110 -22.66 -7.72 14.76
N VAL A 111 -21.67 -8.53 15.18
CA VAL A 111 -21.81 -9.45 16.32
C VAL A 111 -21.98 -8.69 17.64
N PHE A 112 -21.24 -7.59 17.83
CA PHE A 112 -21.32 -6.77 19.04
C PHE A 112 -22.48 -5.77 19.06
N LYS A 113 -23.34 -5.76 18.02
CA LYS A 113 -24.51 -4.87 17.92
C LYS A 113 -25.30 -4.80 19.23
N ASN A 114 -25.62 -5.95 19.83
CA ASN A 114 -26.46 -6.01 21.01
C ASN A 114 -25.80 -5.36 22.24
N SER A 115 -24.47 -5.48 22.37
CA SER A 115 -23.73 -4.82 23.46
C SER A 115 -23.77 -3.31 23.30
N TYR A 116 -23.52 -2.82 22.08
CA TYR A 116 -23.55 -1.38 21.79
C TYR A 116 -24.94 -0.77 22.02
N VAL A 117 -26.00 -1.46 21.60
CA VAL A 117 -27.38 -0.99 21.83
C VAL A 117 -27.69 -0.93 23.32
N ASN A 118 -27.27 -1.92 24.10
CA ASN A 118 -27.46 -1.92 25.56
C ASN A 118 -26.71 -0.77 26.24
N ASP A 119 -25.47 -0.51 25.84
CA ASP A 119 -24.69 0.61 26.38
C ASP A 119 -25.31 1.97 26.03
N CYS A 120 -25.82 2.12 24.81
CA CYS A 120 -26.56 3.31 24.39
C CYS A 120 -27.81 3.56 25.25
N ILE A 121 -28.60 2.51 25.52
CA ILE A 121 -29.78 2.60 26.39
C ILE A 121 -29.40 3.04 27.81
N ASN A 122 -28.33 2.47 28.37
CA ASN A 122 -27.85 2.81 29.72
C ASN A 122 -27.42 4.29 29.81
N ILE A 123 -26.72 4.80 28.79
CA ILE A 123 -26.29 6.21 28.73
C ILE A 123 -27.50 7.15 28.66
N ASN A 124 -28.46 6.86 27.78
CA ASN A 124 -29.66 7.68 27.63
C ASN A 124 -30.51 7.72 28.92
N GLN A 125 -30.59 6.60 29.63
CA GLN A 125 -31.26 6.52 30.93
C GLN A 125 -30.54 7.38 31.99
N SER A 126 -29.20 7.40 32.01
CA SER A 126 -28.43 8.22 32.94
C SER A 126 -28.51 9.73 32.67
N ASN A 127 -28.72 10.13 31.42
CA ASN A 127 -28.80 11.54 31.02
C ASN A 127 -30.21 12.15 31.19
N GLY A 128 -31.19 11.38 31.68
CA GLY A 128 -32.56 11.86 31.85
C GLY A 128 -33.31 12.09 30.54
N SER A 129 -32.76 11.63 29.40
CA SER A 129 -33.45 11.66 28.11
C SER A 129 -34.56 10.62 28.10
N SER A 130 -35.76 11.02 28.50
CA SER A 130 -36.96 10.18 28.43
C SER A 130 -37.54 10.24 27.02
N SER A 131 -36.93 9.54 26.06
CA SER A 131 -37.64 9.24 24.81
C SER A 131 -38.68 8.15 25.06
N ASN A 132 -39.78 8.18 24.31
CA ASN A 132 -40.86 7.21 24.44
C ASN A 132 -40.47 5.81 23.93
N ASP A 133 -39.35 5.70 23.19
CA ASP A 133 -38.78 4.45 22.70
C ASP A 133 -37.23 4.55 22.56
N PRO A 134 -36.49 4.41 23.68
CA PRO A 134 -35.03 4.52 23.66
C PRO A 134 -34.33 3.40 22.88
N VAL A 135 -35.01 2.26 22.68
CA VAL A 135 -34.47 1.12 21.95
C VAL A 135 -34.51 1.40 20.44
N GLY A 136 -35.61 1.97 19.96
CA GLY A 136 -35.79 2.37 18.57
C GLY A 136 -34.73 3.38 18.12
N ASP A 137 -34.51 4.43 18.91
CA ASP A 137 -33.55 5.50 18.62
C ASP A 137 -32.11 4.97 18.54
N CYS A 138 -31.66 4.21 19.55
CA CYS A 138 -30.32 3.62 19.57
C CYS A 138 -30.07 2.66 18.40
N ASN A 139 -31.07 1.84 18.03
CA ASN A 139 -30.95 0.91 16.91
C ASN A 139 -30.93 1.65 15.56
N HIS A 140 -31.64 2.77 15.43
CA HIS A 140 -31.59 3.61 14.25
C HIS A 140 -30.21 4.26 14.08
N GLU A 141 -29.66 4.85 15.15
CA GLU A 141 -28.31 5.44 15.11
C GLU A 141 -27.24 4.41 14.79
N PHE A 142 -27.26 3.25 15.46
CA PHE A 142 -26.32 2.17 15.18
C PHE A 142 -26.39 1.73 13.71
N ARG A 143 -27.59 1.65 13.14
CA ARG A 143 -27.78 1.27 11.73
C ARG A 143 -27.21 2.32 10.78
N VAL A 144 -27.45 3.60 11.04
CA VAL A 144 -26.91 4.69 10.20
C VAL A 144 -25.38 4.70 10.26
N VAL A 145 -24.81 4.68 11.47
CA VAL A 145 -23.35 4.63 11.68
C VAL A 145 -22.74 3.39 11.02
N GLY A 146 -23.38 2.23 11.19
CA GLY A 146 -22.93 0.97 10.59
C GLY A 146 -22.90 1.02 9.06
N ILE A 147 -23.94 1.56 8.42
CA ILE A 147 -23.98 1.72 6.96
C ILE A 147 -22.86 2.65 6.48
N VAL A 148 -22.67 3.79 7.14
CA VAL A 148 -21.62 4.75 6.79
C VAL A 148 -20.23 4.10 6.92
N LEU A 149 -19.98 3.37 8.00
CA LEU A 149 -18.71 2.65 8.21
C LEU A 149 -18.45 1.62 7.11
N VAL A 150 -19.46 0.82 6.74
CA VAL A 150 -19.32 -0.17 5.66
C VAL A 150 -18.98 0.49 4.33
N ILE A 151 -19.61 1.62 3.99
CA ILE A 151 -19.32 2.36 2.76
C ILE A 151 -17.87 2.85 2.77
N ILE A 152 -17.41 3.42 3.88
CA ILE A 152 -16.02 3.88 4.03
C ILE A 152 -15.05 2.71 3.83
N TYR A 153 -15.31 1.56 4.45
CA TYR A 153 -14.46 0.37 4.28
C TYR A 153 -14.41 -0.13 2.84
N ILE A 154 -15.54 -0.13 2.12
CA ILE A 154 -15.57 -0.49 0.70
C ILE A 154 -14.68 0.46 -0.12
N ILE A 155 -14.76 1.77 0.12
CA ILE A 155 -13.92 2.76 -0.56
C ILE A 155 -12.44 2.50 -0.28
N VAL A 156 -12.09 2.22 0.98
CA VAL A 156 -10.71 1.89 1.38
C VAL A 156 -10.21 0.63 0.65
N ILE A 157 -11.01 -0.43 0.59
CA ILE A 157 -10.65 -1.67 -0.14
C ILE A 157 -10.41 -1.38 -1.63
N ILE A 158 -11.30 -0.60 -2.27
CA ILE A 158 -11.16 -0.22 -3.68
C ILE A 158 -9.85 0.55 -3.89
N LEU A 159 -9.54 1.50 -3.02
CA LEU A 159 -8.29 2.26 -3.08
C LEU A 159 -7.07 1.33 -2.91
N LEU A 160 -7.08 0.42 -1.93
CA LEU A 160 -5.98 -0.52 -1.71
C LEU A 160 -5.74 -1.41 -2.92
N ILE A 161 -6.80 -1.99 -3.50
CA ILE A 161 -6.70 -2.82 -4.72
C ILE A 161 -6.18 -1.99 -5.88
N HIS A 162 -6.69 -0.77 -6.05
CA HIS A 162 -6.23 0.15 -7.09
C HIS A 162 -4.73 0.40 -6.97
N PHE A 163 -4.24 0.74 -5.77
CA PHE A 163 -2.82 0.97 -5.53
C PHE A 163 -1.98 -0.29 -5.73
N ALA A 164 -2.46 -1.47 -5.31
CA ALA A 164 -1.75 -2.73 -5.53
C ALA A 164 -1.57 -3.03 -7.02
N LEU A 165 -2.64 -2.89 -7.82
CA LEU A 165 -2.60 -3.07 -9.28
C LEU A 165 -1.65 -2.08 -9.94
N VAL A 166 -1.71 -0.82 -9.51
CA VAL A 166 -0.87 0.27 -9.99
C VAL A 166 0.62 -0.01 -9.73
N ILE A 167 0.98 -0.43 -8.52
CA ILE A 167 2.36 -0.73 -8.13
C ILE A 167 2.87 -1.95 -8.93
N ALA A 168 2.03 -2.99 -9.07
CA ALA A 168 2.36 -4.18 -9.86
C ALA A 168 2.61 -3.85 -11.33
N ALA A 169 1.73 -3.05 -11.95
CA ALA A 169 1.89 -2.59 -13.32
C ALA A 169 3.15 -1.73 -13.50
N TYR A 170 3.43 -0.84 -12.54
CA TYR A 170 4.63 0.00 -12.57
C TYR A 170 5.92 -0.84 -12.45
N ALA A 171 5.95 -1.84 -11.57
CA ALA A 171 7.08 -2.77 -11.44
C ALA A 171 7.29 -3.60 -12.72
N ALA A 172 6.22 -4.05 -13.37
CA ALA A 172 6.28 -4.79 -14.63
C ALA A 172 6.83 -3.93 -15.78
N ASN A 173 6.32 -2.71 -15.94
CA ASN A 173 6.77 -1.78 -16.99
C ASN A 173 8.24 -1.39 -16.85
N ARG A 174 8.75 -1.31 -15.61
CA ARG A 174 10.15 -0.96 -15.36
C ARG A 174 11.11 -2.08 -15.77
N ARG A 175 10.73 -3.34 -15.58
CA ARG A 175 11.51 -4.52 -16.02
C ARG A 175 11.68 -4.54 -17.53
N ALA A 176 10.58 -4.37 -18.27
CA ALA A 176 10.62 -4.33 -19.72
C ALA A 176 11.58 -3.25 -20.26
N LYS A 177 11.71 -2.11 -19.57
CA LYS A 177 12.68 -1.07 -19.95
C LYS A 177 14.14 -1.45 -19.67
N GLU A 178 14.41 -2.14 -18.57
CA GLU A 178 15.76 -2.60 -18.23
C GLU A 178 16.21 -3.73 -19.18
N ASP A 179 15.32 -4.68 -19.50
CA ASP A 179 15.61 -5.78 -20.42
C ASP A 179 15.87 -5.29 -21.86
N ASN A 180 15.13 -4.27 -22.31
CA ASN A 180 15.37 -3.64 -23.61
C ASN A 180 16.69 -2.84 -23.64
N ALA A 181 17.10 -2.26 -22.51
CA ALA A 181 18.35 -1.49 -22.41
C ALA A 181 19.60 -2.39 -22.37
N SER A 182 19.51 -3.59 -21.79
CA SER A 182 20.60 -4.58 -21.82
C SER A 182 20.74 -5.22 -23.21
N SER A 183 19.63 -5.62 -23.84
CA SER A 183 19.66 -6.25 -25.18
C SER A 183 20.19 -5.32 -26.28
N GLY A 184 19.91 -4.01 -26.22
CA GLY A 184 20.45 -3.05 -27.18
C GLY A 184 21.98 -2.84 -27.10
N ARG A 185 22.60 -3.22 -25.97
CA ARG A 185 24.03 -3.02 -25.74
C ARG A 185 24.88 -4.16 -26.33
N GLU A 186 24.36 -5.39 -26.33
CA GLU A 186 25.01 -6.57 -26.93
C GLU A 186 25.16 -6.45 -28.46
N VAL A 187 24.18 -5.83 -29.13
CA VAL A 187 24.20 -5.65 -30.60
C VAL A 187 25.24 -4.62 -31.06
N SER A 188 25.67 -3.70 -30.19
CA SER A 188 26.71 -2.72 -30.54
C SER A 188 28.14 -3.28 -30.41
N GLU A 189 28.36 -4.29 -29.56
CA GLU A 189 29.70 -4.89 -29.38
C GLU A 189 30.07 -5.88 -30.50
N SER A 190 29.08 -6.60 -31.05
CA SER A 190 29.32 -7.58 -32.12
C SER A 190 29.70 -6.95 -33.47
N ASN A 191 29.36 -5.68 -33.72
CA ASN A 191 29.72 -4.98 -34.96
C ASN A 191 31.12 -4.33 -34.94
N VAL A 192 31.78 -4.23 -33.78
CA VAL A 192 33.12 -3.62 -33.68
C VAL A 192 34.24 -4.66 -33.84
N SER A 193 33.98 -5.94 -33.52
CA SER A 193 35.00 -6.98 -33.62
C SER A 193 35.22 -7.54 -35.05
N SER A 194 34.40 -7.17 -36.04
CA SER A 194 34.48 -7.72 -37.41
C SER A 194 35.19 -6.82 -38.43
N ALA A 195 35.82 -5.72 -38.00
CA ALA A 195 36.50 -4.76 -38.89
C ALA A 195 38.04 -4.83 -38.88
N HIS A 196 38.65 -5.90 -38.35
CA HIS A 196 40.10 -6.07 -38.34
C HIS A 196 40.57 -7.31 -39.11
N GLU A 197 40.24 -7.39 -40.41
CA GLU A 197 40.91 -8.27 -41.36
C GLU A 197 41.60 -7.40 -42.43
N ILE A 198 42.71 -6.75 -42.04
CA ILE A 198 43.62 -6.10 -42.98
C ILE A 198 44.62 -7.14 -43.45
N SER A 199 44.45 -7.49 -44.71
CA SER A 199 45.25 -8.39 -45.52
C SER A 199 46.69 -7.87 -45.65
N THR A 200 47.67 -8.68 -45.26
CA THR A 200 49.10 -8.49 -45.59
C THR A 200 49.43 -9.19 -46.92
N PRO A 201 49.96 -8.49 -47.94
CA PRO A 201 50.44 -9.13 -49.15
C PRO A 201 51.85 -9.71 -48.96
N GLY A 202 52.03 -10.94 -49.43
CA GLY A 202 53.28 -11.68 -49.36
C GLY A 202 54.39 -11.06 -50.22
N VAL A 203 55.60 -11.03 -49.64
CA VAL A 203 56.85 -10.73 -50.35
C VAL A 203 57.66 -12.02 -50.42
N THR A 204 57.66 -12.64 -51.60
CA THR A 204 58.57 -13.74 -51.97
C THR A 204 59.99 -13.21 -52.18
N GLY A 205 60.95 -13.87 -51.53
CA GLY A 205 62.37 -13.56 -51.61
C GLY A 205 63.03 -13.86 -52.95
N LYS A 206 64.15 -13.19 -53.19
CA LYS A 206 65.14 -13.54 -54.21
C LYS A 206 66.52 -13.57 -53.55
N LYS A 207 67.05 -14.78 -53.40
CA LYS A 207 68.40 -15.13 -52.92
C LYS A 207 69.37 -14.94 -54.11
N SER A 208 70.44 -14.18 -53.93
CA SER A 208 71.56 -14.12 -54.88
C SER A 208 72.84 -14.47 -54.12
N GLU A 209 73.46 -15.55 -54.57
CA GLU A 209 74.83 -15.97 -54.26
C GLU A 209 75.83 -14.91 -54.74
N ILE A 210 76.83 -14.58 -53.91
CA ILE A 210 78.27 -14.70 -54.18
C ILE A 210 78.95 -15.05 -52.85
#